data_AF-A0A969ELB7-F1
#
_entry.id   AF-A0A969ELB7-F1
#
_cell.length_a   1.000
_cell.length_b   1.000
_cell.length_c   1.000
_cell.angle_alpha   90.00
_cell.angle_beta   90.00
_cell.angle_gamma   90.00
#
_symmetry.space_group_name_H-M   'P 1'
#
loop_
_entity.id
_entity.type
_entity.pdbx_description
1 polymer ?
#
loop_
_entity_poly.entity_id
_entity_poly.type
_entity_poly.pdbx_seq_one_letter_code
_entity_poly.pdbx_strand_id
1 'polypeptide(L)'
;MSEKANHILTTYLRRLTNISGNNRSIFLPRTKSDHYIDVHQLSQLNNEKSFSIVEALISGKSKIICPVLDARMEVANESSQKIKRLLRLDRLIYEERGSKDLHLGWPFVHGKFIDGTIVRCPLLYFPIEIVEHNGQWSVRQRTDTNLSFNKSFLLAYAHYNQVGADEDLLEENFDEVNPDSTVFRTQLYQLLQKVN
;
A
#
# COMPACT_ATOMS: atom_id res chain seq x y z
N MET A 1 -4.67 18.75 -21.83
CA MET A 1 -6.11 18.63 -21.48
C MET A 1 -6.54 19.91 -20.78
N SER A 2 -7.82 20.31 -20.86
CA SER A 2 -8.29 21.61 -20.33
C SER A 2 -8.22 21.64 -18.80
N GLU A 3 -7.55 22.64 -18.23
CA GLU A 3 -7.42 22.89 -16.78
C GLU A 3 -8.78 22.87 -16.05
N LYS A 4 -9.86 23.28 -16.73
CA LYS A 4 -11.23 23.18 -16.21
C LYS A 4 -11.73 21.74 -16.07
N ALA A 5 -11.37 20.85 -17.00
CA ALA A 5 -11.77 19.44 -16.95
C ALA A 5 -11.08 18.71 -15.79
N ASN A 6 -9.82 19.03 -15.54
CA ASN A 6 -9.05 18.45 -14.43
C ASN A 6 -9.56 18.96 -13.07
N HIS A 7 -9.88 20.25 -12.93
CA HIS A 7 -10.51 20.79 -11.72
C HIS A 7 -11.87 20.12 -11.40
N ILE A 8 -12.64 19.82 -12.43
CA ILE A 8 -13.90 19.09 -12.30
C ILE A 8 -13.63 17.65 -11.85
N LEU A 9 -12.64 16.96 -12.45
CA LEU A 9 -12.25 15.59 -12.09
C LEU A 9 -11.78 15.49 -10.64
N THR A 10 -10.91 16.40 -10.19
CA THR A 10 -10.44 16.44 -8.80
C THR A 10 -11.58 16.74 -7.83
N THR A 11 -12.54 17.58 -8.21
CA THR A 11 -13.75 17.83 -7.43
C THR A 11 -14.62 16.57 -7.30
N TYR A 12 -14.80 15.80 -8.39
CA TYR A 12 -15.51 14.52 -8.33
C TYR A 12 -14.76 13.47 -7.52
N LEU A 13 -13.44 13.36 -7.68
CA LEU A 13 -12.59 12.48 -6.89
C LEU A 13 -12.69 12.79 -5.39
N ARG A 14 -12.72 14.08 -5.01
CA ARG A 14 -12.94 14.50 -3.61
C ARG A 14 -14.32 14.11 -3.08
N ARG A 15 -15.37 14.18 -3.92
CA ARG A 15 -16.74 13.80 -3.52
C ARG A 15 -16.93 12.29 -3.41
N LEU A 16 -16.23 11.52 -4.25
CA LEU A 16 -16.31 10.06 -4.29
C LEU A 16 -15.37 9.40 -3.27
N THR A 17 -14.23 10.02 -2.97
CA THR A 17 -13.24 9.50 -2.03
C THR A 17 -13.59 9.95 -0.62
N ASN A 18 -13.81 9.01 0.29
CA ASN A 18 -14.02 9.33 1.69
C ASN A 18 -12.73 9.92 2.30
N ILE A 19 -12.64 11.24 2.46
CA ILE A 19 -11.47 11.91 3.05
C ILE A 19 -11.61 12.14 4.56
N SER A 20 -12.63 11.56 5.21
CA SER A 20 -12.78 11.70 6.67
C SER A 20 -11.59 11.12 7.43
N GLY A 21 -11.25 11.71 8.57
CA GLY A 21 -10.18 11.19 9.45
C GLY A 21 -10.40 9.76 9.96
N ASN A 22 -11.61 9.22 9.85
CA ASN A 22 -11.92 7.82 10.17
C ASN A 22 -11.61 6.85 9.02
N ASN A 23 -11.29 7.33 7.82
CA ASN A 23 -10.87 6.49 6.71
C ASN A 23 -9.56 5.78 7.06
N ARG A 24 -9.53 4.45 6.94
CA ARG A 24 -8.34 3.62 7.21
C ARG A 24 -7.21 3.83 6.22
N SER A 25 -7.49 4.37 5.03
CA SER A 25 -6.48 4.84 4.11
C SER A 25 -5.80 6.13 4.57
N ILE A 26 -6.31 6.83 5.59
CA ILE A 26 -5.71 8.06 6.15
C ILE A 26 -5.20 7.83 7.58
N PHE A 27 -5.94 7.05 8.37
CA PHE A 27 -5.59 6.75 9.76
C PHE A 27 -5.74 5.26 10.10
N LEU A 28 -4.60 4.59 10.13
CA LEU A 28 -4.40 3.21 10.54
C LEU A 28 -3.61 3.15 11.87
N PRO A 29 -4.28 3.25 13.03
CA PRO A 29 -3.62 3.27 14.34
C PRO A 29 -3.01 1.92 14.71
N ARG A 30 -3.64 0.82 14.27
CA ARG A 30 -3.20 -0.56 14.51
C ARG A 30 -3.62 -1.44 13.33
N THR A 31 -2.86 -2.50 13.08
CA THR A 31 -3.25 -3.57 12.15
C THR A 31 -4.40 -4.36 12.78
N LYS A 32 -5.65 -4.06 12.40
CA LYS A 32 -6.77 -4.93 12.75
C LYS A 32 -6.58 -6.27 12.03
N SER A 33 -6.66 -7.37 12.78
CA SER A 33 -6.17 -8.70 12.38
C SER A 33 -6.76 -9.27 11.10
N ASP A 34 -7.96 -8.84 10.71
CA ASP A 34 -8.71 -9.53 9.65
C ASP A 34 -8.42 -8.96 8.25
N HIS A 35 -8.00 -7.69 8.16
CA HIS A 35 -7.76 -7.01 6.87
C HIS A 35 -6.30 -6.59 6.68
N TYR A 36 -5.49 -6.62 7.73
CA TYR A 36 -4.11 -6.13 7.71
C TYR A 36 -3.17 -7.14 8.35
N ILE A 37 -2.01 -7.30 7.74
CA ILE A 37 -0.90 -8.08 8.28
C ILE A 37 0.32 -7.16 8.35
N ASP A 38 1.05 -7.24 9.46
CA ASP A 38 2.31 -6.53 9.61
C ASP A 38 3.42 -7.26 8.85
N VAL A 39 3.97 -6.61 7.82
CA VAL A 39 5.05 -7.15 6.98
C VAL A 39 6.32 -7.40 7.80
N HIS A 40 6.56 -6.63 8.86
CA HIS A 40 7.67 -6.87 9.77
C HIS A 40 7.57 -8.27 10.40
N GLN A 41 6.40 -8.65 10.90
CA GLN A 41 6.17 -9.98 11.49
C GLN A 41 6.46 -11.08 10.47
N LEU A 42 6.06 -10.88 9.22
CA LEU A 42 6.31 -11.83 8.14
C LEU A 42 7.80 -11.99 7.84
N SER A 43 8.57 -10.90 7.76
CA SER A 43 10.02 -10.96 7.51
C SER A 43 10.80 -11.69 8.61
N GLN A 44 10.35 -11.56 9.86
CA GLN A 44 11.00 -12.19 11.01
C GLN A 44 10.88 -13.71 11.00
N LEU A 45 9.85 -14.28 10.38
CA LEU A 45 9.68 -15.74 10.25
C LEU A 45 10.83 -16.40 9.50
N ASN A 46 11.47 -15.64 8.60
CA ASN A 46 12.63 -16.10 7.82
C ASN A 46 13.97 -15.58 8.40
N ASN A 47 13.97 -14.98 9.59
CA ASN A 47 15.13 -14.28 10.19
C ASN A 47 15.73 -13.20 9.28
N GLU A 48 14.87 -12.49 8.54
CA GLU A 48 15.30 -11.44 7.63
C GLU A 48 15.12 -10.03 8.18
N LYS A 49 15.76 -9.06 7.51
CA LYS A 49 15.56 -7.64 7.79
C LYS A 49 14.12 -7.26 7.44
N SER A 50 13.54 -6.33 8.20
CA SER A 50 12.15 -5.87 8.01
C SER A 50 11.84 -5.29 6.64
N PHE A 51 12.87 -4.75 5.99
CA PHE A 51 12.75 -4.14 4.67
C PHE A 51 12.90 -5.17 3.52
N SER A 52 13.26 -6.42 3.79
CA SER A 52 13.59 -7.41 2.74
C SER A 52 12.44 -7.69 1.78
N ILE A 53 11.21 -7.73 2.29
CA ILE A 53 10.01 -7.95 1.47
C ILE A 53 9.74 -6.75 0.58
N VAL A 54 9.81 -5.54 1.14
CA VAL A 54 9.60 -4.30 0.37
C VAL A 54 10.68 -4.14 -0.69
N GLU A 55 11.94 -4.43 -0.35
CA GLU A 55 13.07 -4.41 -1.29
C GLU A 55 12.88 -5.41 -2.43
N ALA A 56 12.43 -6.63 -2.13
CA ALA A 56 12.12 -7.61 -3.16
C ALA A 56 11.05 -7.09 -4.11
N LEU A 57 9.97 -6.49 -3.59
CA LEU A 57 8.91 -5.92 -4.41
C LEU A 57 9.41 -4.74 -5.24
N ILE A 58 10.20 -3.80 -4.69
CA ILE A 58 10.80 -2.69 -5.46
C ILE A 58 11.63 -3.24 -6.63
N SER A 59 12.36 -4.34 -6.41
CA SER A 59 13.14 -5.01 -7.46
C SER A 59 12.32 -5.87 -8.43
N GLY A 60 10.98 -5.91 -8.29
CA GLY A 60 10.09 -6.74 -9.10
C GLY A 60 10.19 -8.25 -8.83
N LYS A 61 10.84 -8.65 -7.74
CA LYS A 61 11.08 -10.06 -7.39
C LYS A 61 9.99 -10.59 -6.46
N SER A 62 9.70 -11.89 -6.58
CA SER A 62 8.90 -12.60 -5.59
C SER A 62 9.71 -12.83 -4.31
N LYS A 63 9.00 -12.95 -3.19
CA LYS A 63 9.60 -13.17 -1.87
C LYS A 63 8.82 -14.21 -1.08
N ILE A 64 9.52 -15.20 -0.53
CA ILE A 64 8.91 -16.18 0.37
C ILE A 64 8.57 -15.50 1.69
N ILE A 65 7.37 -15.77 2.20
CA ILE A 65 6.86 -15.24 3.47
C ILE A 65 7.03 -16.28 4.59
N CYS A 66 6.34 -17.41 4.50
CA CYS A 66 6.35 -18.45 5.54
C CYS A 66 5.79 -19.77 4.99
N PRO A 67 6.01 -20.92 5.67
CA PRO A 67 5.37 -22.16 5.30
C PRO A 67 3.84 -22.08 5.45
N VAL A 68 3.12 -22.84 4.63
CA VAL A 68 1.66 -22.98 4.73
C VAL A 68 1.27 -23.75 5.99
N LEU A 69 2.07 -24.75 6.37
CA LEU A 69 1.95 -25.52 7.59
C LEU A 69 3.33 -26.05 7.98
N ASP A 70 3.72 -25.83 9.24
CA ASP A 70 4.93 -26.39 9.84
C ASP A 70 4.64 -26.83 11.28
N ALA A 71 4.72 -28.14 11.53
CA ALA A 71 4.44 -28.72 12.85
C ALA A 71 5.40 -28.24 13.94
N ARG A 72 6.55 -27.66 13.57
CA ARG A 72 7.59 -27.19 14.50
C ARG A 72 7.54 -25.69 14.74
N MET A 73 6.69 -24.96 14.00
CA MET A 73 6.69 -23.49 14.01
C MET A 73 5.26 -22.94 14.13
N GLU A 74 4.79 -22.82 15.37
CA GLU A 74 3.44 -22.31 15.69
C GLU A 74 3.20 -20.90 15.13
N VAL A 75 4.17 -19.99 15.28
CA VAL A 75 4.07 -18.60 14.81
C VAL A 75 3.89 -18.51 13.29
N ALA A 76 4.51 -19.42 12.53
CA ALA A 76 4.32 -19.50 11.09
C ALA A 76 2.92 -20.01 10.74
N ASN A 77 2.40 -20.97 11.49
CA ASN A 77 1.03 -21.47 11.31
C ASN A 77 0.00 -20.38 11.58
N GLU A 78 0.16 -19.59 12.65
CA GLU A 78 -0.70 -18.44 12.92
C GLU A 78 -0.68 -17.41 11.78
N SER A 79 0.51 -17.13 11.25
CA SER A 79 0.69 -16.20 10.13
C SER A 79 0.06 -16.74 8.84
N SER A 80 0.23 -18.03 8.55
CA SER A 80 -0.43 -18.74 7.46
C SER A 80 -1.97 -18.66 7.57
N GLN A 81 -2.53 -18.81 8.78
CA GLN A 81 -3.97 -18.66 8.99
C GLN A 81 -4.46 -17.22 8.76
N LYS A 82 -3.67 -16.21 9.13
CA LYS A 82 -3.97 -14.80 8.80
C LYS A 82 -3.95 -14.57 7.29
N ILE A 83 -2.95 -15.10 6.59
CA ILE A 83 -2.84 -15.02 5.12
C ILE A 83 -4.05 -15.69 4.45
N LYS A 84 -4.45 -16.89 4.89
CA LYS A 84 -5.64 -17.58 4.37
C LYS A 84 -6.92 -16.76 4.55
N ARG A 85 -7.10 -16.12 5.72
CA ARG A 85 -8.24 -15.23 5.96
C ARG A 85 -8.22 -14.01 5.05
N LEU A 86 -7.07 -13.39 4.89
CA LEU A 86 -6.87 -12.23 4.01
C LEU A 86 -7.21 -12.60 2.55
N LEU A 87 -6.70 -13.73 2.05
CA LEU A 87 -6.98 -14.20 0.69
C LEU A 87 -8.43 -14.60 0.47
N ARG A 88 -9.12 -15.11 1.50
CA ARG A 88 -10.57 -15.36 1.42
C ARG A 88 -11.36 -14.07 1.25
N LEU A 89 -10.97 -13.01 1.98
CA LEU A 89 -11.60 -11.70 1.85
C LEU A 89 -11.29 -11.05 0.50
N ASP A 90 -10.05 -11.12 0.03
CA ASP A 90 -9.65 -10.61 -1.29
C ASP A 90 -10.45 -11.28 -2.41
N ARG A 91 -10.62 -12.61 -2.35
CA ARG A 91 -11.48 -13.34 -3.30
C ARG A 91 -12.93 -12.90 -3.24
N LEU A 92 -13.50 -12.72 -2.05
CA LEU A 92 -14.88 -12.25 -1.89
C LEU A 92 -15.07 -10.86 -2.52
N ILE A 93 -14.13 -9.94 -2.28
CA ILE A 93 -14.16 -8.59 -2.87
C ILE A 93 -14.10 -8.67 -4.40
N TYR A 94 -13.24 -9.54 -4.94
CA TYR A 94 -13.15 -9.76 -6.38
C TYR A 94 -14.43 -10.35 -6.97
N GLU A 95 -15.05 -11.33 -6.31
CA GLU A 95 -16.31 -11.94 -6.77
C GLU A 95 -17.48 -10.94 -6.73
N GLU A 96 -17.54 -10.07 -5.72
CA GLU A 96 -18.62 -9.08 -5.56
C GLU A 96 -18.46 -7.85 -6.46
N ARG A 97 -17.22 -7.36 -6.65
CA ARG A 97 -16.95 -6.04 -7.26
C ARG A 97 -16.04 -6.10 -8.48
N GLY A 98 -15.43 -7.25 -8.76
CA GLY A 98 -14.39 -7.39 -9.78
C GLY A 98 -13.08 -6.70 -9.43
N SER A 99 -12.95 -6.09 -8.24
CA SER A 99 -11.76 -5.36 -7.81
C SER A 99 -10.76 -6.28 -7.11
N LYS A 100 -9.48 -6.09 -7.41
CA LYS A 100 -8.36 -6.75 -6.73
C LYS A 100 -7.66 -5.70 -5.87
N ASP A 101 -7.97 -5.72 -4.58
CA ASP A 101 -7.63 -4.63 -3.67
C ASP A 101 -6.52 -4.98 -2.65
N LEU A 102 -5.83 -6.11 -2.84
CA LEU A 102 -4.69 -6.49 -2.02
C LEU A 102 -3.43 -5.68 -2.38
N HIS A 103 -2.95 -4.90 -1.41
CA HIS A 103 -1.79 -4.04 -1.55
C HIS A 103 -0.85 -4.15 -0.34
N LEU A 104 0.45 -4.01 -0.59
CA LEU A 104 1.42 -3.67 0.45
C LEU A 104 1.54 -2.15 0.53
N GLY A 105 1.31 -1.59 1.72
CA GLY A 105 1.41 -0.15 1.97
C GLY A 105 2.79 0.24 2.53
N TRP A 106 3.55 1.05 1.82
CA TRP A 106 4.85 1.58 2.27
C TRP A 106 5.30 2.77 1.39
N PRO A 107 6.10 3.74 1.88
CA PRO A 107 6.46 4.00 3.28
C PRO A 107 5.24 4.49 4.07
N PHE A 108 5.35 4.57 5.40
CA PHE A 108 4.29 5.14 6.23
C PHE A 108 4.55 6.62 6.56
N VAL A 109 3.53 7.45 6.34
CA VAL A 109 3.49 8.85 6.76
C VAL A 109 2.81 8.94 8.12
N HIS A 110 3.36 9.78 8.99
CA HIS A 110 2.82 10.06 10.31
C HIS A 110 2.82 11.56 10.54
N GLY A 111 1.73 12.09 11.10
CA GLY A 111 1.64 13.51 11.39
C GLY A 111 0.23 13.96 11.74
N LYS A 112 -0.03 15.23 11.50
CA LYS A 112 -1.30 15.88 11.77
C LYS A 112 -1.54 16.92 10.69
N PHE A 113 -2.76 17.00 10.17
CA PHE A 113 -3.17 18.11 9.30
C PHE A 113 -3.34 19.40 10.11
N ILE A 114 -3.43 20.55 9.43
CA ILE A 114 -3.53 21.87 10.08
C ILE A 114 -4.71 21.99 11.05
N ASP A 115 -5.80 21.25 10.79
CA ASP A 115 -7.07 21.35 11.51
C ASP A 115 -7.10 20.58 12.83
N GLY A 116 -6.19 19.63 13.06
CA GLY A 116 -6.41 18.66 14.13
C GLY A 116 -6.21 17.20 13.75
N THR A 117 -6.50 16.86 12.52
CA THR A 117 -6.75 15.49 12.11
C THR A 117 -5.44 14.69 12.09
N ILE A 118 -5.40 13.58 12.81
CA ILE A 118 -4.21 12.73 12.91
C ILE A 118 -4.08 11.88 11.64
N VAL A 119 -2.86 11.80 11.13
CA VAL A 119 -2.52 11.01 9.95
C VAL A 119 -1.56 9.90 10.34
N ARG A 120 -1.88 8.69 9.91
CA ARG A 120 -1.00 7.53 9.97
C ARG A 120 -1.40 6.54 8.88
N CYS A 121 -0.74 6.60 7.73
CA CYS A 121 -1.13 5.80 6.57
C CYS A 121 0.07 5.50 5.67
N PRO A 122 -0.02 4.47 4.81
CA PRO A 122 0.95 4.30 3.75
C PRO A 122 0.90 5.47 2.75
N LEU A 123 2.06 5.83 2.21
CA LEU A 123 2.20 6.81 1.14
C LEU A 123 1.94 6.18 -0.22
N LEU A 124 2.46 4.96 -0.45
CA LEU A 124 2.30 4.23 -1.69
C LEU A 124 1.64 2.88 -1.45
N TYR A 125 0.94 2.39 -2.46
CA TYR A 125 0.34 1.07 -2.53
C TYR A 125 1.00 0.23 -3.62
N PHE A 126 1.74 -0.78 -3.19
CA PHE A 126 2.28 -1.81 -4.07
C PHE A 126 1.19 -2.85 -4.32
N PRO A 127 0.66 -2.98 -5.54
CA PRO A 127 -0.31 -4.03 -5.84
C PRO A 127 0.39 -5.38 -5.78
N ILE A 128 -0.09 -6.26 -4.93
CA ILE A 128 0.53 -7.57 -4.69
C ILE A 128 -0.46 -8.70 -4.86
N GLU A 129 0.08 -9.87 -5.06
CA GLU A 129 -0.62 -11.14 -4.88
C GLU A 129 0.20 -12.04 -3.96
N ILE A 130 -0.49 -12.82 -3.14
CA ILE A 130 0.13 -13.84 -2.31
C ILE A 130 -0.24 -15.20 -2.91
N VAL A 131 0.76 -15.98 -3.29
CA VAL A 131 0.62 -17.26 -3.95
C VAL A 131 1.27 -18.37 -3.14
N GLU A 132 0.61 -19.53 -3.11
CA GLU A 132 1.17 -20.74 -2.55
C GLU A 132 2.03 -21.45 -3.62
N HIS A 133 3.26 -21.80 -3.27
CA HIS A 133 4.14 -22.59 -4.12
C HIS A 133 4.99 -23.53 -3.26
N ASN A 134 4.95 -24.84 -3.56
CA ASN A 134 5.68 -25.88 -2.82
C ASN A 134 5.47 -25.84 -1.30
N GLY A 135 4.22 -25.60 -0.85
CA GLY A 135 3.88 -25.52 0.57
C GLY A 135 4.42 -24.27 1.28
N GLN A 136 4.83 -23.25 0.53
CA GLN A 136 5.28 -21.96 1.03
C GLN A 136 4.36 -20.84 0.51
N TRP A 137 4.03 -19.88 1.38
CA TRP A 137 3.46 -18.61 0.96
C TRP A 137 4.54 -17.72 0.38
N SER A 138 4.25 -17.09 -0.75
CA SER A 138 5.13 -16.11 -1.38
C SER A 138 4.33 -14.89 -1.82
N VAL A 139 4.93 -13.71 -1.76
CA VAL A 139 4.36 -12.46 -2.26
C VAL A 139 5.11 -12.02 -3.50
N ARG A 140 4.38 -11.48 -4.46
CA ARG A 140 4.95 -10.83 -5.66
C ARG A 140 4.09 -9.65 -6.06
N GLN A 141 4.68 -8.73 -6.81
CA GLN A 141 3.91 -7.66 -7.44
C GLN A 141 3.00 -8.23 -8.52
N ARG A 142 1.84 -7.61 -8.67
CA ARG A 142 0.96 -7.88 -9.80
C ARG A 142 1.49 -7.20 -11.07
N THR A 143 1.21 -7.79 -12.22
CA THR A 143 1.64 -7.27 -13.53
C THR A 143 0.55 -6.49 -14.25
N ASP A 144 -0.69 -6.51 -13.74
CA ASP A 144 -1.86 -5.84 -14.35
C ASP A 144 -2.07 -4.41 -13.82
N THR A 145 -1.28 -3.96 -12.84
CA THR A 145 -1.38 -2.63 -12.24
C THR A 145 -0.05 -2.21 -11.65
N ASN A 146 0.28 -0.93 -11.75
CA ASN A 146 1.53 -0.38 -11.21
C ASN A 146 1.37 0.13 -9.77
N LEU A 147 2.50 0.47 -9.15
CA LEU A 147 2.55 1.19 -7.89
C LEU A 147 1.80 2.52 -8.02
N SER A 148 1.12 2.94 -6.96
CA SER A 148 0.40 4.21 -6.95
C SER A 148 0.50 4.91 -5.61
N PHE A 149 0.31 6.24 -5.61
CA PHE A 149 0.13 6.98 -4.38
C PHE A 149 -1.20 6.66 -3.70
N ASN A 150 -1.20 6.82 -2.38
CA ASN A 150 -2.41 6.83 -1.60
C ASN A 150 -3.23 8.10 -1.88
N LYS A 151 -4.09 8.02 -2.90
CA LYS A 151 -4.93 9.14 -3.36
C LYS A 151 -5.81 9.70 -2.24
N SER A 152 -6.31 8.85 -1.33
CA SER A 152 -7.09 9.32 -0.17
C SER A 152 -6.26 10.24 0.73
N PHE A 153 -4.99 9.90 0.97
CA PHE A 153 -4.09 10.75 1.74
C PHE A 153 -3.77 12.06 1.00
N LEU A 154 -3.43 12.01 -0.29
CA LEU A 154 -3.12 13.23 -1.07
C LEU A 154 -4.31 14.19 -1.13
N LEU A 155 -5.51 13.68 -1.39
CA LEU A 155 -6.73 14.49 -1.41
C LEU A 155 -7.08 15.08 -0.04
N ALA A 156 -6.90 14.30 1.03
CA ALA A 156 -7.11 14.77 2.39
C ALA A 156 -6.07 15.84 2.77
N TYR A 157 -4.80 15.64 2.43
CA TYR A 157 -3.74 16.62 2.65
C TYR A 157 -4.08 17.96 1.98
N ALA A 158 -4.47 17.92 0.70
CA ALA A 158 -4.87 19.11 -0.04
C ALA A 158 -6.09 19.81 0.60
N HIS A 159 -7.12 19.04 0.94
CA HIS A 159 -8.35 19.56 1.54
C HIS A 159 -8.09 20.21 2.91
N TYR A 160 -7.46 19.49 3.83
CA TYR A 160 -7.29 19.97 5.20
C TYR A 160 -6.27 21.09 5.29
N ASN A 161 -5.20 21.07 4.51
CA ASN A 161 -4.19 22.14 4.52
C ASN A 161 -4.52 23.32 3.60
N GLN A 162 -5.70 23.30 2.96
CA GLN A 162 -6.16 24.37 2.04
C GLN A 162 -5.18 24.67 0.89
N VAL A 163 -4.51 23.62 0.40
CA VAL A 163 -3.62 23.71 -0.78
C VAL A 163 -4.28 23.08 -2.01
N GLY A 164 -3.78 23.42 -3.19
CA GLY A 164 -4.16 22.73 -4.42
C GLY A 164 -3.88 21.22 -4.32
N ALA A 165 -4.76 20.39 -4.88
CA ALA A 165 -4.39 18.99 -5.07
C ALA A 165 -3.37 18.93 -6.20
N ASP A 166 -2.21 18.34 -5.92
CA ASP A 166 -1.20 18.11 -6.95
C ASP A 166 -1.69 17.01 -7.90
N GLU A 167 -1.96 17.38 -9.14
CA GLU A 167 -2.48 16.48 -10.16
C GLU A 167 -1.43 15.48 -10.63
N ASP A 168 -0.16 15.91 -10.73
CA ASP A 168 0.95 15.06 -11.15
C ASP A 168 1.13 13.90 -10.15
N LEU A 169 1.08 14.17 -8.84
CA LEU A 169 1.13 13.12 -7.81
C LEU A 169 -0.10 12.21 -7.81
N LEU A 170 -1.28 12.71 -8.17
CA LEU A 170 -2.51 11.91 -8.23
C LEU A 170 -2.55 10.98 -9.45
N GLU A 171 -1.85 11.34 -10.52
CA GLU A 171 -1.76 10.61 -11.79
C GLU A 171 -0.47 9.78 -11.91
N GLU A 172 0.54 9.99 -11.07
CA GLU A 172 1.79 9.23 -11.05
C GLU A 172 1.55 7.73 -10.85
N ASN A 173 2.01 6.93 -11.82
CA ASN A 173 1.83 5.48 -11.86
C ASN A 173 3.15 4.70 -11.81
N PHE A 174 4.31 5.36 -11.59
CA PHE A 174 5.60 4.70 -11.40
C PHE A 174 5.92 3.65 -12.48
N ASP A 175 5.71 4.01 -13.76
CA ASP A 175 5.87 3.08 -14.89
C ASP A 175 7.31 2.52 -14.98
N GLU A 176 8.31 3.32 -14.58
CA GLU A 176 9.72 2.94 -14.52
C GLU A 176 10.27 3.08 -13.10
N VAL A 177 10.18 2.00 -12.32
CA VAL A 177 10.80 1.91 -10.99
C VAL A 177 12.23 1.40 -11.12
N ASN A 178 13.19 2.11 -10.52
CA ASN A 178 14.55 1.57 -10.40
C ASN A 178 14.55 0.37 -9.42
N PRO A 179 15.12 -0.78 -9.81
CA PRO A 179 15.14 -1.97 -8.95
C PRO A 179 16.02 -1.81 -7.71
N ASP A 180 16.94 -0.84 -7.68
CA ASP A 180 17.70 -0.49 -6.50
C ASP A 180 16.83 0.30 -5.50
N SER A 181 16.66 -0.26 -4.32
CA SER A 181 15.78 0.30 -3.30
C SER A 181 16.23 1.68 -2.79
N THR A 182 17.53 1.99 -2.85
CA THR A 182 18.08 3.29 -2.44
C THR A 182 17.83 4.34 -3.50
N VAL A 183 18.04 3.99 -4.77
CA VAL A 183 17.73 4.87 -5.90
C VAL A 183 16.23 5.17 -5.93
N PHE A 184 15.38 4.16 -5.80
CA PHE A 184 13.92 4.34 -5.74
C PHE A 184 13.50 5.32 -4.63
N ARG A 185 14.02 5.17 -3.41
CA ARG A 185 13.73 6.10 -2.30
C ARG A 185 14.20 7.52 -2.60
N THR A 186 15.34 7.67 -3.25
CA THR A 186 15.89 8.97 -3.62
C THR A 186 15.02 9.65 -4.68
N GLN A 187 14.58 8.90 -5.69
CA GLN A 187 13.66 9.39 -6.72
C GLN A 187 12.31 9.80 -6.10
N LEU A 188 11.75 8.97 -5.21
CA LEU A 188 10.52 9.30 -4.49
C LEU A 188 10.67 10.59 -3.66
N TYR A 189 11.80 10.76 -2.98
CA TYR A 189 12.08 11.99 -2.22
C TYR A 189 12.18 13.22 -3.13
N GLN A 190 12.88 13.11 -4.25
CA GLN A 190 13.00 14.19 -5.24
C GLN A 190 11.65 14.55 -5.86
N LEU A 191 10.82 13.55 -6.15
CA LEU A 191 9.45 13.75 -6.65
C LEU A 191 8.64 14.58 -5.65
N LEU A 192 8.66 14.21 -4.36
CA LEU A 192 7.94 14.94 -3.31
C LEU A 192 8.51 16.35 -3.05
N GLN A 193 9.80 16.58 -3.28
CA GLN A 193 10.42 17.90 -3.11
C GLN A 193 10.02 18.89 -4.20
N LYS A 194 9.94 18.44 -5.45
CA LYS A 194 9.62 19.30 -6.61
C LYS A 194 8.23 19.94 -6.55
N VAL A 195 7.37 19.37 -5.70
CA VAL A 195 5.96 19.72 -5.52
C VAL A 195 5.75 20.82 -4.46
N ASN A 196 6.80 21.29 -3.80
CA ASN A 196 6.74 22.44 -2.86
C ASN A 196 7.03 23.78 -3.52
#